data_AF-A0A4V0ENG9-F1
#
_entry.id   AF-A0A4V0ENG9-F1
#
_cell.length_a   1.000
_cell.length_b   1.000
_cell.length_c   1.000
_cell.angle_alpha   90.00
_cell.angle_beta   90.00
_cell.angle_gamma   90.00
#
_symmetry.space_group_name_H-M   'P 1'
#
loop_
_entity.id
_entity.type
_entity.pdbx_description
1 polymer ?
#
loop_
_entity_poly.entity_id
_entity_poly.type
_entity_poly.pdbx_seq_one_letter_code
_entity_poly.pdbx_strand_id
1 'polypeptide(L)'
;MSEELEIQVLANSERFNEKKQALKAFSEEIPEQFDLPTVPDEENILNLFSVDYGVKGKDLNALTEAVHNKIFNQNEHIKKIIQEFNTIYETFQILDDEYIQSISKSLIAAKEANSKAIQGLHEIEEYQIGNNKLLDDVFKQNKDLIDILKKHHKKLEELEQLEDKQSEINNEIDSLKAKLKTLVEIENSFNDLHLQVEETQNNFKNYLDEINNKSITERNDLMLIVEGLETKLEEKQKEISFLRKGFYTLGVAVVIIVLFLLFKGM
;
A
#
# COMPACT_ATOMS: atom_id res chain seq x y z
N MET A 1 9.00 19.06 -44.55
CA MET A 1 9.53 19.66 -45.79
C MET A 1 9.74 18.50 -46.75
N SER A 2 8.99 18.45 -47.85
CA SER A 2 8.91 17.28 -48.74
C SER A 2 10.28 17.02 -49.41
N GLU A 3 10.70 15.76 -49.52
CA GLU A 3 11.84 15.32 -50.37
C GLU A 3 11.78 15.91 -51.78
N GLU A 4 10.57 16.16 -52.27
CA GLU A 4 10.29 16.80 -53.54
C GLU A 4 10.86 18.22 -53.67
N LEU A 5 10.90 18.98 -52.57
CA LEU A 5 11.46 20.34 -52.55
C LEU A 5 12.99 20.31 -52.69
N GLU A 6 13.65 19.30 -52.12
CA GLU A 6 15.09 19.10 -52.17
C GLU A 6 15.55 18.70 -53.58
N ILE A 7 14.84 17.74 -54.20
CA ILE A 7 15.07 17.32 -55.59
C ILE A 7 14.89 18.52 -56.53
N GLN A 8 13.87 19.35 -56.31
CA GLN A 8 13.65 20.55 -57.13
C GLN A 8 14.76 21.60 -56.97
N VAL A 9 15.23 21.87 -55.74
CA VAL A 9 16.29 22.86 -55.51
C VAL A 9 17.62 22.41 -56.11
N LEU A 10 17.99 21.14 -55.94
CA LEU A 10 19.19 20.55 -56.54
C LEU A 10 19.13 20.59 -58.07
N ALA A 11 18.02 20.12 -58.67
CA ALA A 11 17.85 20.13 -60.12
C ALA A 11 17.87 21.54 -60.72
N ASN A 12 17.34 22.55 -60.01
CA ASN A 12 17.38 23.93 -60.45
C ASN A 12 18.79 24.54 -60.35
N SER A 13 19.58 24.18 -59.34
CA SER A 13 20.99 24.59 -59.21
C SER A 13 21.84 24.01 -60.34
N GLU A 14 21.65 22.74 -60.68
CA GLU A 14 22.35 22.10 -61.82
C GLU A 14 22.01 22.80 -63.14
N ARG A 15 20.72 23.02 -63.44
CA ARG A 15 20.27 23.75 -64.63
C ARG A 15 20.83 25.17 -64.71
N PHE A 16 20.95 25.86 -63.57
CA PHE A 16 21.54 27.19 -63.51
C PHE A 16 23.01 27.15 -63.93
N ASN A 17 23.76 26.17 -63.43
CA ASN A 17 25.19 26.02 -63.70
C ASN A 17 25.45 25.68 -65.19
N GLU A 18 24.60 24.86 -65.81
CA GLU A 18 24.65 24.56 -67.25
C GLU A 18 24.45 25.83 -68.10
N LYS A 19 23.44 26.64 -67.80
CA LYS A 19 23.17 27.88 -68.55
C LYS A 19 24.27 28.91 -68.37
N LYS A 20 24.86 28.98 -67.18
CA LYS A 20 26.04 29.81 -66.89
C LYS A 20 27.23 29.42 -67.78
N GLN A 21 27.52 28.12 -67.95
CA GLN A 21 28.59 27.68 -68.86
C GLN A 21 28.30 27.98 -70.33
N ALA A 22 27.07 27.79 -70.79
CA ALA A 22 26.67 28.11 -72.16
C ALA A 22 26.85 29.61 -72.49
N LEU A 23 26.56 30.49 -71.51
CA LEU A 23 26.74 31.93 -71.67
C LEU A 23 28.22 32.32 -71.81
N LYS A 24 29.12 31.66 -71.06
CA LYS A 24 30.57 31.85 -71.18
C LYS A 24 31.08 31.42 -72.55
N ALA A 25 30.66 30.26 -73.04
CA ALA A 25 31.05 29.79 -74.36
C ALA A 25 30.60 30.75 -75.46
N PHE A 26 29.39 31.31 -75.34
CA PHE A 26 28.88 32.31 -76.28
C PHE A 26 29.64 33.64 -76.20
N SER A 27 30.05 34.09 -75.01
CA SER A 27 30.86 35.31 -74.86
C SER A 27 32.24 35.19 -75.51
N GLU A 28 32.76 33.97 -75.63
CA GLU A 28 34.05 33.70 -76.29
C GLU A 28 33.93 33.59 -77.83
N GLU A 29 32.72 33.57 -78.38
CA GLU A 29 32.46 33.39 -79.81
C GLU A 29 32.21 34.74 -80.53
N ILE A 30 33.02 35.08 -81.54
CA ILE A 30 32.88 36.31 -82.33
C ILE A 30 31.98 36.05 -83.55
N PRO A 31 30.89 36.82 -83.76
CA PRO A 31 30.12 36.72 -84.99
C PRO A 31 30.81 37.47 -86.16
N GLU A 32 30.92 36.82 -87.32
CA GLU A 32 31.33 37.46 -88.58
C GLU A 32 30.12 37.89 -89.42
N GLN A 33 30.11 39.16 -89.86
CA GLN A 33 30.17 39.55 -91.30
C GLN A 33 29.84 41.03 -91.51
N PHE A 34 30.43 41.60 -92.57
CA PHE A 34 29.96 42.85 -93.17
C PHE A 34 30.29 42.96 -94.65
N ASP A 35 29.35 43.50 -95.44
CA ASP A 35 29.55 43.78 -96.86
C ASP A 35 30.45 45.00 -97.06
N LEU A 36 31.44 44.83 -97.95
CA LEU A 36 32.44 45.85 -98.25
C LEU A 36 31.83 46.95 -99.13
N PRO A 37 32.23 48.23 -98.94
CA PRO A 37 31.86 49.29 -99.87
C PRO A 37 32.45 49.02 -101.27
N THR A 38 31.73 49.42 -102.31
CA THR A 38 32.13 49.24 -103.71
C THR A 38 32.52 50.57 -104.35
N VAL A 39 33.25 50.49 -105.46
CA VAL A 39 33.55 51.65 -106.32
C VAL A 39 32.43 51.83 -107.36
N PRO A 40 32.28 53.03 -107.95
CA PRO A 40 31.30 53.26 -109.02
C PRO A 40 31.58 52.38 -110.23
N ASP A 41 30.53 51.93 -110.91
CA ASP A 41 30.66 51.09 -112.11
C ASP A 41 31.00 51.92 -113.36
N GLU A 42 30.57 53.19 -113.42
CA GLU A 42 30.72 54.08 -114.59
C GLU A 42 31.26 55.47 -114.23
N GLU A 43 32.06 56.08 -115.11
CA GLU A 43 32.48 57.49 -115.08
C GLU A 43 31.83 58.25 -116.24
N ASN A 44 31.28 59.44 -115.98
CA ASN A 44 30.71 60.30 -117.02
C ASN A 44 31.78 61.18 -117.66
N ILE A 45 31.92 61.10 -118.98
CA ILE A 45 32.79 62.01 -119.74
C ILE A 45 31.96 63.16 -120.29
N LEU A 46 32.20 64.36 -119.77
CA LEU A 46 31.56 65.62 -120.22
C LEU A 46 30.01 65.58 -120.20
N ASN A 47 29.40 64.75 -119.34
CA ASN A 47 27.94 64.53 -119.23
C ASN A 47 27.25 64.09 -120.54
N LEU A 48 27.99 63.57 -121.51
CA LEU A 48 27.47 63.21 -122.82
C LEU A 48 27.32 61.70 -123.00
N PHE A 49 28.23 60.90 -122.43
CA PHE A 49 28.19 59.44 -122.49
C PHE A 49 28.85 58.83 -121.24
N SER A 50 28.31 57.71 -120.75
CA SER A 50 28.94 56.88 -119.70
C SER A 50 30.03 55.98 -120.29
N VAL A 51 31.12 55.81 -119.57
CA VAL A 51 32.14 54.78 -119.84
C VAL A 51 32.48 54.04 -118.56
N ASP A 52 33.05 52.84 -118.68
CA ASP A 52 33.53 52.07 -117.52
C ASP A 52 34.45 52.90 -116.62
N TYR A 53 34.20 52.86 -115.31
CA TYR A 53 34.99 53.61 -114.34
C TYR A 53 36.41 53.03 -114.22
N GLY A 54 37.41 53.80 -114.64
CA GLY A 54 38.82 53.45 -114.39
C GLY A 54 39.19 53.73 -112.94
N VAL A 55 39.30 52.69 -112.10
CA VAL A 55 39.68 52.80 -110.69
C VAL A 55 41.01 53.55 -110.53
N LYS A 56 41.01 54.64 -109.75
CA LYS A 56 42.20 55.47 -109.51
C LYS A 56 42.82 55.08 -108.18
N GLY A 57 44.12 55.36 -108.00
CA GLY A 57 44.82 55.08 -106.73
C GLY A 57 44.19 55.74 -105.51
N LYS A 58 43.54 56.91 -105.68
CA LYS A 58 42.77 57.57 -104.62
C LYS A 58 41.52 56.79 -104.20
N ASP A 59 40.86 56.10 -105.14
CA ASP A 59 39.64 55.33 -104.87
C ASP A 59 40.00 54.03 -104.14
N LEU A 60 41.14 53.43 -104.51
CA LEU A 60 41.71 52.28 -103.80
C LEU A 60 42.10 52.63 -102.35
N ASN A 61 42.72 53.79 -102.14
CA ASN A 61 43.09 54.26 -100.80
C ASN A 61 41.85 54.56 -99.95
N ALA A 62 40.84 55.22 -100.52
CA ALA A 62 39.57 55.51 -99.83
C ALA A 62 38.80 54.23 -99.47
N LEU A 63 38.76 53.26 -100.39
CA LEU A 63 38.19 51.94 -100.14
C LEU A 63 38.93 51.22 -99.01
N THR A 64 40.26 51.20 -99.07
CA THR A 64 41.10 50.54 -98.05
C THR A 64 40.89 51.17 -96.67
N GLU A 65 40.86 52.50 -96.58
CA GLU A 65 40.61 53.22 -95.33
C GLU A 65 39.20 52.99 -94.78
N ALA A 66 38.18 53.00 -95.65
CA ALA A 66 36.80 52.72 -95.27
C ALA A 66 36.64 51.28 -94.73
N VAL A 67 37.27 50.30 -95.39
CA VAL A 67 37.31 48.90 -94.95
C VAL A 67 38.03 48.79 -93.61
N HIS A 68 39.20 49.40 -93.46
CA HIS A 68 39.99 49.32 -92.24
C HIS A 68 39.26 49.94 -91.04
N ASN A 69 38.71 51.15 -91.21
CA ASN A 69 37.94 51.83 -90.16
C ASN A 69 36.67 51.06 -89.79
N LYS A 70 36.01 50.41 -90.76
CA LYS A 70 34.82 49.60 -90.50
C LYS A 70 35.16 48.33 -89.71
N ILE A 71 36.18 47.58 -90.14
CA ILE A 71 36.68 46.38 -89.43
C ILE A 71 37.15 46.76 -88.02
N PHE A 72 37.89 47.85 -87.89
CA PHE A 72 38.37 48.35 -86.60
C PHE A 72 37.21 48.67 -85.64
N ASN A 73 36.23 49.45 -86.09
CA ASN A 73 35.06 49.80 -85.28
C ASN A 73 34.21 48.57 -84.92
N GLN A 74 34.07 47.59 -85.82
CA GLN A 74 33.37 46.34 -85.52
C GLN A 74 34.10 45.52 -84.46
N ASN A 75 35.41 45.37 -84.57
CA ASN A 75 36.21 44.66 -83.58
C ASN A 75 36.09 45.31 -82.19
N GLU A 76 36.07 46.64 -82.10
CA GLU A 76 35.84 47.33 -80.83
C GLU A 76 34.42 47.08 -80.27
N HIS A 77 33.38 47.10 -81.12
CA HIS A 77 32.03 46.75 -80.71
C HIS A 77 31.90 45.29 -80.25
N ILE A 78 32.53 44.35 -80.96
CA ILE A 78 32.58 42.93 -80.59
C ILE A 78 33.26 42.75 -79.23
N LYS A 79 34.44 43.35 -79.02
CA LYS A 79 35.12 43.31 -77.72
C LYS A 79 34.23 43.82 -76.59
N LYS A 80 33.48 44.90 -76.82
CA LYS A 80 32.54 45.44 -75.83
C LYS A 80 31.41 44.46 -75.54
N ILE A 81 30.81 43.84 -76.57
CA ILE A 81 29.78 42.80 -76.38
C ILE A 81 30.32 41.65 -75.52
N ILE A 82 31.52 41.16 -75.83
CA ILE A 82 32.18 40.08 -75.05
C ILE A 82 32.35 40.49 -73.58
N GLN A 83 32.80 41.72 -73.32
CA GLN A 83 32.97 42.25 -71.95
C GLN A 83 31.64 42.32 -71.18
N GLU A 84 30.57 42.80 -71.81
CA GLU A 84 29.23 42.84 -71.19
C GLU A 84 28.72 41.43 -70.90
N PHE A 85 28.90 40.47 -71.82
CA PHE A 85 28.53 39.07 -71.57
C PHE A 85 29.35 38.41 -70.47
N ASN A 86 30.66 38.70 -70.38
CA ASN A 86 31.49 38.25 -69.26
C ASN A 86 31.00 38.83 -67.92
N THR A 87 30.54 40.08 -67.91
CA THR A 87 29.96 40.71 -66.72
C THR A 87 28.66 40.00 -66.29
N ILE A 88 27.81 39.59 -67.24
CA ILE A 88 26.61 38.79 -66.95
C ILE A 88 27.00 37.41 -66.38
N TYR A 89 28.03 36.76 -66.96
CA TYR A 89 28.54 35.49 -66.44
C TYR A 89 29.05 35.61 -65.00
N GLU A 90 29.88 36.62 -64.71
CA GLU A 90 30.40 36.87 -63.36
C GLU A 90 29.28 37.12 -62.36
N THR A 91 28.23 37.85 -62.77
CA THR A 91 27.04 38.08 -61.94
C THR A 91 26.34 36.76 -61.59
N PHE A 92 26.18 35.86 -62.56
CA PHE A 92 25.61 34.54 -62.31
C PHE A 92 26.51 33.63 -61.49
N GLN A 93 27.83 33.75 -61.61
CA GLN A 93 28.77 33.02 -60.75
C GLN A 93 28.60 33.44 -59.29
N ILE A 94 28.54 34.74 -59.00
CA ILE A 94 28.32 35.26 -57.64
C ILE A 94 26.97 34.76 -57.09
N LEU A 95 25.91 34.79 -57.90
CA LEU A 95 24.60 34.29 -57.51
C LEU A 95 24.62 32.80 -57.12
N ASP A 96 25.34 31.97 -57.90
CA ASP A 96 25.49 30.54 -57.63
C ASP A 96 26.22 30.28 -56.32
N ASP A 97 27.40 30.90 -56.17
CA ASP A 97 28.34 30.63 -55.08
C ASP A 97 27.81 31.17 -53.74
N GLU A 98 27.22 32.37 -53.73
CA GLU A 98 26.78 33.00 -52.49
C GLU A 98 25.34 32.63 -52.12
N TYR A 99 24.41 32.66 -53.07
CA TYR A 99 22.98 32.57 -52.74
C TYR A 99 22.44 31.16 -52.93
N ILE A 100 22.61 30.56 -54.12
CA ILE A 100 22.01 29.25 -54.42
C ILE A 100 22.62 28.15 -53.53
N GLN A 101 23.95 28.11 -53.41
CA GLN A 101 24.62 27.15 -52.53
C GLN A 101 24.28 27.37 -51.05
N SER A 102 24.16 28.62 -50.58
CA SER A 102 23.81 28.92 -49.19
C SER A 102 22.39 28.50 -48.84
N ILE A 103 21.44 28.74 -49.74
CA ILE A 103 20.04 28.27 -49.60
C ILE A 103 20.02 26.75 -49.53
N SER A 104 20.73 26.06 -50.43
CA SER A 104 20.81 24.60 -50.46
C SER A 104 21.37 24.04 -49.13
N LYS A 105 22.51 24.57 -48.66
CA LYS A 105 23.11 24.17 -47.37
C LYS A 105 22.18 24.40 -46.18
N SER A 106 21.51 25.56 -46.14
CA SER A 106 20.56 25.91 -45.08
C SER A 106 19.34 24.97 -45.05
N LEU A 107 18.85 24.57 -46.23
CA LEU A 107 17.73 23.64 -46.37
C LEU A 107 18.09 22.24 -45.85
N ILE A 108 19.29 21.75 -46.18
CA ILE A 108 19.82 20.47 -45.67
C ILE A 108 19.95 20.52 -44.14
N ALA A 109 20.55 21.58 -43.59
CA ALA A 109 20.68 21.73 -42.14
C ALA A 109 19.32 21.79 -41.42
N ALA A 110 18.35 22.52 -42.00
CA ALA A 110 16.99 22.57 -41.47
C ALA A 110 16.29 21.20 -41.51
N LYS A 111 16.54 20.40 -42.55
CA LYS A 111 16.02 19.03 -42.67
C LYS A 111 16.62 18.12 -41.61
N GLU A 112 17.93 18.14 -41.42
CA GLU A 112 18.59 17.35 -40.38
C GLU A 112 18.08 17.73 -38.99
N ALA A 113 17.92 19.02 -38.71
CA ALA A 113 17.34 19.50 -37.46
C ALA A 113 15.89 19.02 -37.28
N ASN A 114 15.07 19.07 -38.34
CA ASN A 114 13.70 18.59 -38.30
C ASN A 114 13.62 17.07 -38.13
N SER A 115 14.50 16.29 -38.75
CA SER A 115 14.58 14.84 -38.58
C SER A 115 14.95 14.47 -37.15
N LYS A 116 15.94 15.15 -36.55
CA LYS A 116 16.30 14.99 -35.14
C LYS A 116 15.15 15.37 -34.21
N ALA A 117 14.40 16.44 -34.53
CA ALA A 117 13.23 16.85 -33.76
C ALA A 117 12.12 15.79 -33.82
N ILE A 118 11.83 15.21 -34.99
CA ILE A 118 10.84 14.14 -35.15
C ILE A 118 11.27 12.89 -34.36
N GLN A 119 12.54 12.50 -34.43
CA GLN A 119 13.06 11.39 -33.64
C GLN A 119 12.89 11.66 -32.13
N GLY A 120 13.25 12.86 -31.67
CA GLY A 120 13.07 13.25 -30.27
C GLY A 120 11.60 13.23 -29.83
N LEU A 121 10.67 13.61 -30.71
CA LEU A 121 9.22 13.52 -30.43
C LEU A 121 8.77 12.06 -30.25
N HIS A 122 9.26 11.14 -31.10
CA HIS A 122 8.96 9.71 -30.98
C HIS A 122 9.52 9.12 -29.68
N GLU A 123 10.76 9.44 -29.33
CA GLU A 123 11.37 9.01 -28.06
C GLU A 123 10.56 9.53 -26.85
N ILE A 124 10.12 10.79 -26.88
CA ILE A 124 9.26 11.37 -25.83
C ILE A 124 7.92 10.62 -25.74
N GLU A 125 7.31 10.26 -26.86
CA GLU A 125 6.05 9.50 -26.88
C GLU A 125 6.24 8.10 -26.26
N GLU A 126 7.33 7.40 -26.58
CA GLU A 126 7.68 6.13 -25.95
C GLU A 126 7.89 6.28 -24.43
N TYR A 127 8.61 7.30 -23.99
CA TYR A 127 8.78 7.60 -22.55
C TYR A 127 7.44 7.89 -21.86
N GLN A 128 6.52 8.62 -22.51
CA GLN A 128 5.19 8.88 -21.96
C GLN A 128 4.38 7.58 -21.82
N ILE A 129 4.42 6.69 -22.81
CA ILE A 129 3.76 5.38 -22.75
C ILE A 129 4.35 4.54 -21.60
N GLY A 130 5.68 4.52 -21.47
CA GLY A 130 6.37 3.82 -20.39
C GLY A 130 6.00 4.35 -19.00
N ASN A 131 5.99 5.68 -18.83
CA ASN A 131 5.61 6.34 -17.58
C ASN A 131 4.16 6.07 -17.21
N ASN A 132 3.24 6.07 -18.18
CA ASN A 132 1.83 5.77 -17.92
C ASN A 132 1.65 4.33 -17.43
N LYS A 133 2.35 3.35 -18.02
CA LYS A 133 2.34 1.96 -17.53
C LYS A 133 2.86 1.85 -16.11
N LEU A 134 3.98 2.52 -15.81
CA LEU A 134 4.56 2.52 -14.46
C LEU A 134 3.60 3.16 -13.45
N LEU A 135 2.92 4.23 -13.84
CA LEU A 135 1.91 4.88 -13.00
C LEU A 135 0.71 3.96 -12.73
N ASP A 136 0.22 3.24 -13.74
CA ASP A 136 -0.85 2.25 -13.59
C ASP A 136 -0.45 1.10 -12.65
N ASP A 137 0.78 0.60 -12.77
CA ASP A 137 1.32 -0.42 -11.87
C ASP A 137 1.39 0.07 -10.43
N VAL A 138 1.83 1.32 -10.21
CA VAL A 138 1.85 1.96 -8.88
C VAL A 138 0.43 2.10 -8.34
N PHE A 139 -0.54 2.53 -9.15
CA PHE A 139 -1.94 2.63 -8.71
C PHE A 139 -2.51 1.27 -8.31
N LYS A 140 -2.20 0.21 -9.08
CA LYS A 140 -2.63 -1.14 -8.76
C LYS A 140 -2.01 -1.63 -7.45
N GLN A 141 -0.71 -1.47 -7.26
CA GLN A 141 -0.01 -1.83 -6.03
C GLN A 141 -0.58 -1.09 -4.81
N ASN A 142 -0.82 0.22 -4.94
CA ASN A 142 -1.40 1.02 -3.87
C ASN A 142 -2.82 0.57 -3.52
N LYS A 143 -3.63 0.21 -4.52
CA LYS A 143 -4.97 -0.35 -4.31
C LYS A 143 -4.92 -1.67 -3.54
N ASP A 144 -4.04 -2.59 -3.95
CA ASP A 144 -3.86 -3.87 -3.27
C ASP A 144 -3.41 -3.66 -1.81
N LEU A 145 -2.49 -2.73 -1.58
CA LEU A 145 -2.02 -2.37 -0.24
C LEU A 145 -3.13 -1.79 0.63
N ILE A 146 -3.97 -0.90 0.07
CA ILE A 146 -5.15 -0.37 0.77
C ILE A 146 -6.13 -1.49 1.15
N ASP A 147 -6.37 -2.45 0.27
CA ASP A 147 -7.27 -3.57 0.54
C ASP A 147 -6.72 -4.49 1.64
N ILE A 148 -5.41 -4.71 1.68
CA ILE A 148 -4.73 -5.42 2.78
C ILE A 148 -4.88 -4.64 4.09
N LEU A 149 -4.62 -3.32 4.08
CA LEU A 149 -4.74 -2.47 5.26
C LEU A 149 -6.17 -2.46 5.82
N LYS A 150 -7.20 -2.41 4.96
CA LYS A 150 -8.61 -2.53 5.38
C LYS A 150 -8.89 -3.85 6.08
N LYS A 151 -8.35 -4.97 5.57
CA LYS A 151 -8.50 -6.28 6.21
C LYS A 151 -7.82 -6.32 7.58
N HIS A 152 -6.63 -5.73 7.71
CA HIS A 152 -5.95 -5.62 9.00
C HIS A 152 -6.68 -4.72 9.98
N HIS A 153 -7.23 -3.59 9.52
CA HIS A 153 -8.03 -2.70 10.35
C HIS A 153 -9.24 -3.41 10.94
N LYS A 154 -9.99 -4.16 10.12
CA LYS A 154 -11.12 -4.97 10.62
C LYS A 154 -10.68 -5.98 11.69
N LYS A 155 -9.53 -6.64 11.51
CA LYS A 155 -9.00 -7.56 12.53
C LYS A 155 -8.61 -6.84 13.82
N LEU A 156 -8.15 -5.60 13.75
CA LEU A 156 -7.87 -4.79 14.93
C LEU A 156 -9.15 -4.43 15.70
N GLU A 157 -10.23 -4.07 15.00
CA GLU A 157 -11.54 -3.86 15.64
C GLU A 157 -12.05 -5.14 16.33
N GLU A 158 -11.88 -6.30 15.70
CA GLU A 158 -12.22 -7.59 16.31
C GLU A 158 -11.38 -7.88 17.57
N LEU A 159 -10.11 -7.47 17.61
CA LEU A 159 -9.25 -7.60 18.79
C LEU A 159 -9.67 -6.67 19.93
N GLU A 160 -10.04 -5.43 19.62
CA GLU A 160 -10.54 -4.47 20.61
C GLU A 160 -11.81 -5.00 21.30
N GLN A 161 -12.73 -5.60 20.54
CA GLN A 161 -13.92 -6.26 21.10
C GLN A 161 -13.59 -7.46 21.99
N LEU A 162 -12.50 -8.17 21.71
CA LEU A 162 -12.04 -9.28 22.56
C LEU A 162 -11.43 -8.76 23.87
N GLU A 163 -10.72 -7.63 23.82
CA GLU A 163 -10.17 -6.98 25.00
C GLU A 163 -11.29 -6.52 25.96
N ASP A 164 -12.36 -5.93 25.43
CA ASP A 164 -13.55 -5.56 26.22
C ASP A 164 -14.17 -6.78 26.92
N LYS A 165 -14.36 -7.88 26.18
CA LYS A 165 -14.89 -9.14 26.74
C LYS A 165 -13.95 -9.72 27.80
N GLN A 166 -12.64 -9.61 27.60
CA GLN A 166 -11.66 -10.07 28.58
C GLN A 166 -11.72 -9.25 29.87
N SER A 167 -11.95 -7.93 29.77
CA SER A 167 -12.20 -7.06 30.92
C SER A 167 -13.46 -7.47 31.69
N GLU A 168 -14.56 -7.77 30.98
CA GLU A 168 -15.80 -8.28 31.59
C GLU A 168 -15.58 -9.60 32.34
N ILE A 169 -14.91 -10.57 31.70
CA ILE A 169 -14.56 -11.86 32.32
C ILE A 169 -13.71 -11.65 33.58
N ASN A 170 -12.74 -10.73 33.56
CA ASN A 170 -11.91 -10.44 34.73
C ASN A 170 -12.74 -9.90 35.91
N ASN A 171 -13.70 -9.02 35.64
CA ASN A 171 -14.61 -8.51 36.67
C ASN A 171 -15.47 -9.63 37.26
N GLU A 172 -15.97 -10.55 36.43
CA GLU A 172 -16.70 -11.74 36.90
C GLU A 172 -15.84 -12.65 37.77
N ILE A 173 -14.59 -12.90 37.35
CA ILE A 173 -13.62 -13.70 38.12
C ILE A 173 -13.39 -13.07 39.50
N ASP A 174 -13.21 -11.76 39.59
CA ASP A 174 -12.98 -11.08 40.87
C ASP A 174 -14.22 -11.13 41.77
N SER A 175 -15.42 -11.02 41.20
CA SER A 175 -16.69 -11.24 41.92
C SER A 175 -16.80 -12.67 42.45
N LEU A 176 -16.43 -13.67 41.64
CA LEU A 176 -16.42 -15.08 42.05
C LEU A 176 -15.40 -15.35 43.16
N LYS A 177 -14.19 -14.76 43.08
CA LYS A 177 -13.19 -14.85 44.15
C LYS A 177 -13.72 -14.29 45.47
N ALA A 178 -14.43 -13.15 45.43
CA ALA A 178 -15.03 -12.56 46.62
C ALA A 178 -16.09 -13.50 47.24
N LYS A 179 -16.97 -14.07 46.42
CA LYS A 179 -17.95 -15.08 46.88
C LYS A 179 -17.28 -16.32 47.45
N LEU A 180 -16.23 -16.83 46.81
CA LEU A 180 -15.48 -17.99 47.32
C LEU A 180 -14.88 -17.71 48.71
N LYS A 181 -14.32 -16.52 48.92
CA LYS A 181 -13.82 -16.12 50.25
C LYS A 181 -14.90 -16.18 51.32
N THR A 182 -16.10 -15.67 51.02
CA THR A 182 -17.22 -15.74 51.97
C THR A 182 -17.67 -17.17 52.25
N LEU A 183 -17.58 -18.08 51.27
CA LEU A 183 -17.91 -19.48 51.47
C LEU A 183 -16.92 -20.19 52.41
N VAL A 184 -15.62 -19.89 52.28
CA VAL A 184 -14.58 -20.41 53.18
C VAL A 184 -14.80 -19.91 54.63
N GLU A 185 -15.22 -18.66 54.80
CA GLU A 185 -15.56 -18.12 56.13
C GLU A 185 -16.76 -18.86 56.75
N ILE A 186 -17.78 -19.19 55.95
CA ILE A 186 -18.91 -20.01 56.37
C ILE A 186 -18.48 -21.43 56.76
N GLU A 187 -17.61 -22.07 55.96
CA GLU A 187 -17.09 -23.41 56.23
C GLU A 187 -16.34 -23.47 57.58
N ASN A 188 -15.48 -22.49 57.85
CA ASN A 188 -14.79 -22.40 59.14
C ASN A 188 -15.79 -22.22 60.30
N SER A 189 -16.79 -21.35 60.12
CA SER A 189 -17.83 -21.14 61.14
C SER A 189 -18.67 -22.39 61.40
N PHE A 190 -18.92 -23.19 60.35
CA PHE A 190 -19.61 -24.46 60.46
C PHE A 190 -18.78 -25.50 61.21
N ASN A 191 -17.46 -25.55 60.97
CA ASN A 191 -16.55 -26.43 61.71
C ASN A 191 -16.48 -26.04 63.20
N ASP A 192 -16.41 -24.74 63.52
CA ASP A 192 -16.46 -24.27 64.91
C ASP A 192 -17.78 -24.66 65.60
N LEU A 193 -18.91 -24.52 64.90
CA LEU A 193 -20.21 -24.95 65.41
C LEU A 193 -20.25 -26.47 65.63
N HIS A 194 -19.67 -27.26 64.73
CA HIS A 194 -19.57 -28.71 64.87
C HIS A 194 -18.84 -29.10 66.15
N LEU A 195 -17.69 -28.47 66.44
CA LEU A 195 -16.93 -28.68 67.67
C LEU A 195 -17.72 -28.29 68.92
N GLN A 196 -18.42 -27.16 68.91
CA GLN A 196 -19.27 -26.73 70.03
C GLN A 196 -20.42 -27.71 70.31
N VAL A 197 -21.03 -28.26 69.26
CA VAL A 197 -22.09 -29.26 69.38
C VAL A 197 -21.53 -30.55 69.98
N GLU A 198 -20.37 -31.03 69.52
CA GLU A 198 -19.71 -32.22 70.05
C GLU A 198 -19.35 -32.05 71.54
N GLU A 199 -18.79 -30.89 71.93
CA GLU A 199 -18.50 -30.57 73.32
C GLU A 199 -19.77 -30.55 74.18
N THR A 200 -20.84 -29.91 73.68
CA THR A 200 -22.13 -29.85 74.38
C THR A 200 -22.74 -31.24 74.56
N GLN A 201 -22.66 -32.09 73.54
CA GLN A 201 -23.13 -33.47 73.60
C GLN A 201 -22.34 -34.29 74.63
N ASN A 202 -21.02 -34.15 74.66
CA ASN A 202 -20.16 -34.81 75.65
C ASN A 202 -20.46 -34.33 77.07
N ASN A 203 -20.62 -33.02 77.27
CA ASN A 203 -21.02 -32.46 78.56
C ASN A 203 -22.38 -32.99 79.01
N PHE A 204 -23.37 -33.03 78.13
CA PHE A 204 -24.70 -33.58 78.42
C PHE A 204 -24.65 -35.07 78.78
N LYS A 205 -23.84 -35.85 78.06
CA LYS A 205 -23.61 -37.27 78.38
C LYS A 205 -23.00 -37.43 79.77
N ASN A 206 -21.99 -36.64 80.12
CA ASN A 206 -21.37 -36.66 81.45
C ASN A 206 -22.39 -36.34 82.55
N TYR A 207 -23.25 -35.33 82.35
CA TYR A 207 -24.34 -35.02 83.29
C TYR A 207 -25.33 -36.19 83.44
N LEU A 208 -25.71 -36.86 82.34
CA LEU A 208 -26.58 -38.03 82.42
C LEU A 208 -25.93 -39.20 83.15
N ASP A 209 -24.64 -39.45 82.90
CA ASP A 209 -23.88 -40.49 83.59
C ASP A 209 -23.78 -40.18 85.10
N GLU A 210 -23.56 -38.92 85.48
CA GLU A 210 -23.56 -38.47 86.87
C GLU A 210 -24.92 -38.69 87.55
N ILE A 211 -26.02 -38.26 86.91
CA ILE A 211 -27.40 -38.47 87.40
C ILE A 211 -27.69 -39.97 87.56
N ASN A 212 -27.29 -40.78 86.59
CA ASN A 212 -27.51 -42.22 86.61
C ASN A 212 -26.74 -42.88 87.76
N ASN A 213 -25.47 -42.53 87.95
CA ASN A 213 -24.66 -43.03 89.07
C ASN A 213 -25.23 -42.61 90.43
N LYS A 214 -25.71 -41.37 90.56
CA LYS A 214 -26.38 -40.89 91.77
C LYS A 214 -27.66 -41.67 92.05
N SER A 215 -28.50 -41.89 91.04
CA SER A 215 -29.74 -42.67 91.13
C SER A 215 -29.47 -44.12 91.56
N ILE A 216 -28.43 -44.76 91.03
CA ILE A 216 -28.00 -46.11 91.45
C ILE A 216 -27.56 -46.09 92.92
N THR A 217 -26.79 -45.09 93.33
CA THR A 217 -26.32 -44.95 94.72
C THR A 217 -27.50 -44.77 95.67
N GLU A 218 -28.41 -43.84 95.38
CA GLU A 218 -29.63 -43.61 96.18
C GLU A 218 -30.52 -44.85 96.25
N ARG A 219 -30.66 -45.60 95.13
CA ARG A 219 -31.38 -46.88 95.11
C ARG A 219 -30.73 -47.90 96.04
N ASN A 220 -29.40 -48.02 96.04
CA ASN A 220 -28.67 -48.95 96.90
C ASN A 220 -28.80 -48.57 98.37
N ASP A 221 -28.68 -47.28 98.69
CA ASP A 221 -28.87 -46.77 100.05
C ASP A 221 -30.29 -47.06 100.57
N LEU A 222 -31.31 -46.83 99.73
CA LEU A 222 -32.70 -47.19 100.04
C LEU A 222 -32.87 -48.71 100.24
N MET A 223 -32.21 -49.54 99.43
CA MET A 223 -32.26 -51.00 99.57
C MET A 223 -31.70 -51.45 100.93
N LEU A 224 -30.58 -50.88 101.37
CA LEU A 224 -30.01 -51.15 102.70
C LEU A 224 -30.95 -50.74 103.83
N ILE A 225 -31.63 -49.59 103.70
CA ILE A 225 -32.64 -49.15 104.68
C ILE A 225 -33.82 -50.13 104.72
N VAL A 226 -34.31 -50.57 103.56
CA VAL A 226 -35.40 -51.55 103.45
C VAL A 226 -35.01 -52.88 104.08
N GLU A 227 -33.83 -53.43 103.76
CA GLU A 227 -33.30 -54.67 104.36
C GLU A 227 -33.17 -54.53 105.89
N GLY A 228 -32.68 -53.38 106.37
CA GLY A 228 -32.59 -53.09 107.80
C GLY A 228 -33.97 -53.04 108.50
N LEU A 229 -35.00 -52.53 107.83
CA LEU A 229 -36.38 -52.54 108.33
C LEU A 229 -36.98 -53.94 108.32
N GLU A 230 -36.75 -54.73 107.27
CA GLU A 230 -37.18 -56.13 107.19
C GLU A 230 -36.58 -56.95 108.32
N THR A 231 -35.27 -56.80 108.57
CA THR A 231 -34.58 -57.50 109.66
C THR A 231 -35.18 -57.14 111.03
N LYS A 232 -35.42 -55.84 111.29
CA LYS A 232 -36.10 -55.39 112.52
C LYS A 232 -37.52 -55.94 112.62
N LEU A 233 -38.25 -56.02 111.51
CA LEU A 233 -39.60 -56.58 111.47
C LEU A 233 -39.57 -58.08 111.84
N GLU A 234 -38.64 -58.85 111.29
CA GLU A 234 -38.45 -60.26 111.64
C GLU A 234 -38.11 -60.46 113.12
N GLU A 235 -37.21 -59.64 113.68
CA GLU A 235 -36.89 -59.66 115.12
C GLU A 235 -38.14 -59.40 115.96
N LYS A 236 -38.93 -58.37 115.62
CA LYS A 236 -40.17 -58.05 116.34
C LYS A 236 -41.23 -59.13 116.19
N GLN A 237 -41.34 -59.79 115.04
CA GLN A 237 -42.23 -60.94 114.88
C GLN A 237 -41.78 -62.13 115.74
N LYS A 238 -40.47 -62.39 115.86
CA LYS A 238 -39.93 -63.41 116.78
C LYS A 238 -40.24 -63.08 118.24
N GLU A 239 -40.06 -61.83 118.67
CA GLU A 239 -40.44 -61.37 120.01
C GLU A 239 -41.94 -61.59 120.27
N ILE A 240 -42.82 -61.21 119.34
CA ILE A 240 -44.27 -61.40 119.47
C ILE A 240 -44.62 -62.89 119.55
N SER A 241 -43.98 -63.75 118.73
CA SER A 241 -44.19 -65.20 118.76
C SER A 241 -43.76 -65.80 120.11
N PHE A 242 -42.62 -65.34 120.66
CA PHE A 242 -42.14 -65.74 121.98
C PHE A 242 -43.12 -65.33 123.08
N LEU A 243 -43.58 -64.07 123.07
CA LEU A 243 -44.60 -63.58 124.02
C LEU A 243 -45.90 -64.37 123.90
N ARG A 244 -46.36 -64.66 122.69
CA ARG A 244 -47.59 -65.46 122.45
C ARG A 244 -47.45 -66.88 123.00
N LYS A 245 -46.29 -67.53 122.84
CA LYS A 245 -45.99 -68.83 123.46
C LYS A 245 -45.99 -68.72 124.99
N GLY A 246 -45.38 -67.67 125.54
CA GLY A 246 -45.38 -67.36 126.97
C GLY A 246 -46.79 -67.22 127.55
N PHE A 247 -47.67 -66.45 126.89
CA PHE A 247 -49.07 -66.32 127.29
C PHE A 247 -49.84 -67.64 127.17
N TYR A 248 -49.56 -68.48 126.15
CA TYR A 248 -50.13 -69.82 126.05
C TYR A 248 -49.74 -70.70 127.25
N THR A 249 -48.46 -70.73 127.62
CA THR A 249 -48.00 -71.46 128.82
C THR A 249 -48.65 -70.93 130.09
N LEU A 250 -48.80 -69.61 130.22
CA LEU A 250 -49.48 -69.01 131.37
C LEU A 250 -50.97 -69.39 131.41
N GLY A 251 -51.65 -69.32 130.27
CA GLY A 251 -53.05 -69.72 130.14
C GLY A 251 -53.26 -71.19 130.49
N VAL A 252 -52.38 -72.09 130.02
CA VAL A 252 -52.40 -73.51 130.38
C VAL A 252 -52.15 -73.70 131.88
N ALA A 253 -51.20 -72.98 132.48
CA ALA A 253 -50.93 -73.05 133.91
C ALA A 253 -52.13 -72.57 134.75
N VAL A 254 -52.81 -71.49 134.34
CA VAL A 254 -54.03 -71.01 135.00
C VAL A 254 -55.15 -72.03 134.90
N VAL A 255 -55.36 -72.66 133.74
CA VAL A 255 -56.35 -73.72 133.58
C VAL A 255 -56.03 -74.92 134.48
N ILE A 256 -54.75 -75.32 134.59
CA ILE A 256 -54.32 -76.39 135.51
C ILE A 256 -54.58 -76.00 136.97
N ILE A 257 -54.30 -74.75 137.36
CA ILE A 257 -54.56 -74.26 138.72
C ILE A 257 -56.06 -74.23 139.02
N VAL A 258 -56.89 -73.79 138.07
CA VAL A 258 -58.36 -73.77 138.21
C VAL A 258 -58.90 -75.20 138.28
N LEU A 259 -58.41 -76.13 137.49
CA LEU A 259 -58.74 -77.55 137.60
C LEU A 259 -58.29 -78.12 138.96
N PHE A 260 -57.10 -77.78 139.44
CA PHE A 260 -56.60 -78.19 140.75
C PHE A 260 -57.48 -77.65 141.90
N LEU A 261 -57.97 -76.42 141.77
CA LEU A 261 -58.91 -75.81 142.72
C LEU A 261 -60.30 -76.44 142.65
N LEU A 262 -60.79 -76.82 141.45
CA LEU A 262 -62.07 -77.52 141.27
C LEU A 262 -62.04 -78.96 141.81
N PHE A 263 -60.88 -79.62 141.84
CA PHE A 263 -60.74 -80.98 142.38
C PHE A 263 -60.37 -81.04 143.87
N LYS A 264 -60.04 -79.93 144.54
CA LYS A 264 -59.74 -79.88 145.99
C LYS A 264 -60.97 -79.61 146.87
N GLY A 265 -62.15 -79.54 146.25
CA GLY A 265 -63.46 -79.38 146.89
C GLY A 265 -64.36 -80.62 146.82
N MET A 266 -63.75 -81.82 146.75
CA MET A 266 -64.37 -83.12 147.09
C MET A 266 -63.63 -83.73 148.28
#